data_AF-A0A7J2LH45-F1
#
_entry.id   AF-A0A7J2LH45-F1
#
_cell.length_a   1.000
_cell.length_b   1.000
_cell.length_c   1.000
_cell.angle_alpha   90.00
_cell.angle_beta   90.00
_cell.angle_gamma   90.00
#
_symmetry.space_group_name_H-M   'P 1'
#
loop_
_entity.id
_entity.type
_entity.pdbx_description
1 polymer ?
#
loop_
_entity_poly.entity_id
_entity_poly.type
_entity_poly.pdbx_seq_one_letter_code
_entity_poly.pdbx_strand_id
1 'polypeptide(L)'
;MTAAEHLKLAVDMFRGAEAFLDKGDTVQASEKLYKAVEEAIKALAEHFGLPEFKEAEAKGRWTTTLLDRAVNRLCVLLKEPQILGWWDTAWYLHVEGFHEARLDVDRVKMRLPYVERMLDLARSRIS
;
A
#
# COMPACT_ATOMS: atom_id res chain seq x y z
N MET A 1 0.48 15.61 5.38
CA MET A 1 -0.71 14.78 5.66
C MET A 1 -0.41 13.99 6.91
N THR A 2 -1.38 13.86 7.80
CA THR A 2 -1.28 13.07 9.04
C THR A 2 -1.45 11.58 8.73
N ALA A 3 -1.08 10.70 9.67
CA ALA A 3 -1.36 9.26 9.58
C ALA A 3 -2.84 8.96 9.32
N ALA A 4 -3.76 9.67 9.98
CA ALA A 4 -5.20 9.46 9.80
C ALA A 4 -5.67 9.83 8.39
N GLU A 5 -5.13 10.90 7.80
CA GLU A 5 -5.44 11.30 6.42
C GLU A 5 -4.91 10.27 5.41
N HIS A 6 -3.67 9.80 5.58
CA HIS A 6 -3.11 8.74 4.76
C HIS A 6 -3.90 7.43 4.88
N LEU A 7 -4.27 7.04 6.11
CA LEU A 7 -5.09 5.84 6.34
C LEU A 7 -6.46 5.96 5.66
N LYS A 8 -7.11 7.12 5.74
CA LYS A 8 -8.37 7.35 5.04
C LYS A 8 -8.22 7.18 3.53
N LEU A 9 -7.18 7.77 2.93
CA LEU A 9 -6.90 7.58 1.50
C LEU A 9 -6.64 6.11 1.15
N ALA A 10 -5.89 5.38 1.98
CA ALA A 10 -5.65 3.95 1.76
C ALA A 10 -6.96 3.16 1.66
N VAL A 11 -7.90 3.41 2.57
CA VAL A 11 -9.24 2.78 2.56
C VAL A 11 -10.05 3.17 1.34
N ASP A 12 -10.04 4.44 0.96
CA ASP A 12 -10.76 4.94 -0.21
C ASP A 12 -10.19 4.35 -1.52
N MET A 13 -8.86 4.17 -1.59
CA MET A 13 -8.22 3.50 -2.73
C MET A 13 -8.60 2.02 -2.82
N PHE A 14 -8.61 1.30 -1.69
CA PHE A 14 -9.02 -0.10 -1.66
C PHE A 14 -10.47 -0.29 -2.14
N ARG A 15 -11.41 0.48 -1.58
CA ARG A 15 -12.82 0.47 -2.02
C ARG A 15 -12.97 0.82 -3.49
N GLY A 16 -12.18 1.79 -3.96
CA GLY A 16 -12.14 2.14 -5.37
C GLY A 16 -11.65 0.99 -6.25
N ALA A 17 -10.68 0.19 -5.78
CA ALA A 17 -10.19 -0.96 -6.52
C ALA A 17 -11.27 -2.05 -6.66
N GLU A 18 -12.03 -2.32 -5.59
CA GLU A 18 -13.16 -3.26 -5.63
C GLU A 18 -14.18 -2.84 -6.68
N ALA A 19 -14.52 -1.54 -6.74
CA ALA A 19 -15.45 -1.01 -7.73
C ALA A 19 -14.94 -1.12 -9.18
N PHE A 20 -13.62 -1.16 -9.41
CA PHE A 20 -13.04 -1.43 -10.74
C PHE A 20 -13.03 -2.93 -11.05
N LEU A 21 -12.78 -3.79 -10.07
CA LEU A 21 -12.88 -5.24 -10.23
C LEU A 21 -14.29 -5.70 -10.60
N ASP A 22 -15.32 -5.10 -10.02
CA ASP A 22 -16.72 -5.38 -10.36
C ASP A 22 -17.05 -5.06 -11.82
N LYS A 23 -16.30 -4.12 -12.42
CA LYS A 23 -16.41 -3.72 -13.83
C LYS A 23 -15.46 -4.51 -14.75
N GLY A 24 -14.63 -5.39 -14.21
CA GLY A 24 -13.61 -6.12 -14.95
C GLY A 24 -12.38 -5.29 -15.35
N ASP A 25 -12.23 -4.07 -14.82
CA ASP A 25 -11.07 -3.21 -15.10
C ASP A 25 -9.90 -3.55 -14.17
N THR A 26 -9.13 -4.56 -14.57
CA THR A 26 -8.03 -5.09 -13.76
C THR A 26 -6.84 -4.14 -13.68
N VAL A 27 -6.64 -3.29 -14.69
CA VAL A 27 -5.54 -2.30 -14.74
C VAL A 27 -5.76 -1.23 -13.68
N GLN A 28 -6.95 -0.60 -13.65
CA GLN A 28 -7.25 0.42 -12.64
C GLN A 28 -7.39 -0.17 -11.24
N ALA A 29 -7.92 -1.39 -11.12
CA ALA A 29 -7.96 -2.08 -9.84
C ALA A 29 -6.55 -2.31 -9.28
N SER A 30 -5.62 -2.79 -10.11
CA SER A 30 -4.24 -3.09 -9.68
C SER A 30 -3.51 -1.84 -9.19
N GLU A 31 -3.62 -0.73 -9.91
CA GLU A 31 -3.01 0.54 -9.48
C GLU A 31 -3.61 1.06 -8.17
N LYS A 32 -4.93 0.95 -8.01
CA LYS A 32 -5.57 1.38 -6.75
C LYS A 32 -5.18 0.51 -5.57
N LEU A 33 -5.03 -0.79 -5.75
CA LEU A 33 -4.55 -1.69 -4.68
C LEU A 33 -3.11 -1.35 -4.29
N TYR A 34 -2.24 -1.06 -5.26
CA TYR A 34 -0.90 -0.57 -4.98
C TYR A 34 -0.93 0.74 -4.18
N LYS A 35 -1.72 1.73 -4.64
CA LYS A 35 -1.90 3.01 -3.95
C LYS A 35 -2.44 2.84 -2.53
N ALA A 36 -3.33 1.88 -2.30
CA ALA A 36 -3.85 1.58 -0.97
C ALA A 36 -2.73 1.16 -0.01
N VAL A 37 -1.84 0.26 -0.45
CA VAL A 37 -0.68 -0.18 0.34
C VAL A 37 0.33 0.96 0.51
N GLU A 38 0.61 1.73 -0.55
CA GLU A 38 1.48 2.90 -0.50
C GLU A 38 1.01 3.90 0.58
N GLU A 39 -0.27 4.27 0.57
CA GLU A 39 -0.83 5.19 1.56
C GLU A 39 -0.84 4.59 2.97
N ALA A 40 -1.07 3.28 3.13
CA ALA A 40 -0.96 2.61 4.42
C ALA A 40 0.47 2.65 4.99
N ILE A 41 1.50 2.45 4.15
CA ILE A 41 2.91 2.57 4.55
C ILE A 41 3.23 4.01 4.96
N LYS A 42 2.77 5.01 4.20
CA LYS A 42 2.95 6.42 4.56
C LYS A 42 2.30 6.75 5.90
N ALA A 43 1.09 6.23 6.14
CA ALA A 43 0.37 6.39 7.40
C ALA A 43 1.16 5.82 8.58
N LEU A 44 1.64 4.58 8.45
CA LEU A 44 2.48 3.92 9.46
C LEU A 44 3.80 4.65 9.67
N ALA A 45 4.42 5.13 8.59
CA ALA A 45 5.69 5.86 8.66
C ALA A 45 5.55 7.19 9.41
N GLU A 46 4.45 7.91 9.20
CA GLU A 46 4.12 9.12 9.96
C GLU A 46 3.85 8.80 11.42
N HIS A 47 2.98 7.84 11.70
CA HIS A 47 2.56 7.46 13.05
C HIS A 47 3.72 7.03 13.94
N PHE A 48 4.67 6.24 13.40
CA PHE A 48 5.85 5.79 14.13
C PHE A 48 7.04 6.76 14.04
N GLY A 49 6.88 7.92 13.41
CA GLY A 49 7.92 8.94 13.31
C GLY A 49 9.15 8.47 12.55
N LEU A 50 8.99 7.67 11.50
CA LEU A 50 10.09 7.12 10.73
C LEU A 50 10.85 8.23 9.98
N PRO A 51 12.20 8.13 9.87
CA PRO A 51 12.99 9.14 9.16
C PRO A 51 12.62 9.25 7.68
N GLU A 52 12.14 8.17 7.07
CA GLU A 52 11.70 8.15 5.67
C GLU A 52 10.51 9.10 5.42
N PHE A 53 9.62 9.28 6.40
CA PHE A 53 8.52 10.24 6.30
C PHE A 53 9.05 11.68 6.23
N LYS A 54 9.95 12.04 7.16
CA LYS A 54 10.60 13.37 7.17
C LYS A 54 11.41 13.63 5.91
N GLU A 55 12.10 12.61 5.40
CA GLU A 55 12.86 12.71 4.15
C GLU A 55 11.94 12.94 2.95
N ALA A 56 10.78 12.27 2.90
CA ALA A 56 9.77 12.48 1.87
C ALA A 56 9.17 13.90 1.93
N GLU A 57 8.90 14.42 3.14
CA GLU A 57 8.43 15.80 3.33
C GLU A 57 9.48 16.81 2.83
N ALA A 58 10.75 16.64 3.21
CA ALA A 58 11.83 17.51 2.77
C ALA A 58 12.03 17.49 1.24
N LYS A 59 11.79 16.34 0.60
CA LYS A 59 11.85 16.17 -0.87
C LYS A 59 10.55 16.61 -1.57
N GLY A 60 9.48 16.88 -0.84
CA GLY A 60 8.15 17.14 -1.38
C GLY A 60 7.50 15.95 -2.10
N ARG A 61 8.07 14.75 -1.99
CA ARG A 61 7.54 13.53 -2.64
C ARG A 61 8.05 12.25 -1.99
N TRP A 62 7.22 11.21 -2.07
CA TRP A 62 7.65 9.84 -1.83
C TRP A 62 8.28 9.25 -3.09
N THR A 63 9.33 8.45 -2.91
CA THR A 63 9.90 7.61 -3.96
C THR A 63 9.71 6.15 -3.57
N THR A 64 9.76 5.23 -4.54
CA THR A 64 9.73 3.79 -4.27
C THR A 64 10.83 3.36 -3.31
N THR A 65 12.04 3.90 -3.46
CA THR A 65 13.15 3.67 -2.51
C THR A 65 12.85 4.14 -1.08
N LEU A 66 12.07 5.21 -0.91
CA LEU A 66 11.63 5.65 0.42
C LEU A 66 10.59 4.69 1.01
N LEU A 67 9.66 4.21 0.19
CA LEU A 67 8.66 3.22 0.60
C LEU A 67 9.33 1.89 1.00
N ASP A 68 10.28 1.38 0.20
CA ASP A 68 11.03 0.15 0.50
C ASP A 68 11.77 0.26 1.84
N ARG A 69 12.45 1.39 2.08
CA ARG A 69 13.15 1.63 3.36
C ARG A 69 12.17 1.71 4.53
N ALA A 70 11.02 2.36 4.35
CA ALA A 70 9.98 2.43 5.36
C ALA A 70 9.42 1.04 5.68
N VAL A 71 9.13 0.23 4.67
CA VAL A 71 8.68 -1.18 4.82
C VAL A 71 9.68 -1.98 5.64
N ASN A 72 10.96 -1.95 5.27
CA ASN A 72 12.01 -2.67 6.00
C ASN A 72 12.10 -2.24 7.47
N ARG A 73 11.98 -0.93 7.72
CA ARG A 73 12.00 -0.38 9.08
C ARG A 73 10.77 -0.81 9.88
N LEU A 74 9.58 -0.81 9.26
CA LEU A 74 8.34 -1.28 9.87
C LEU A 74 8.38 -2.78 10.21
N CYS A 75 8.94 -3.63 9.34
CA CYS A 75 9.15 -5.05 9.62
C CYS A 75 9.90 -5.27 10.94
N VAL A 76 11.01 -4.54 11.12
CA VAL A 76 11.84 -4.63 12.32
C VAL A 76 11.13 -4.04 13.54
N LEU A 77 10.57 -2.84 13.40
CA LEU A 77 9.94 -2.11 14.49
C LEU A 77 8.73 -2.86 15.06
N LEU A 78 7.90 -3.41 14.19
CA LEU A 78 6.65 -4.09 14.57
C LEU A 78 6.84 -5.59 14.83
N LYS A 79 8.06 -6.12 14.61
CA LYS A 79 8.37 -7.55 14.64
C LYS A 79 7.43 -8.36 13.74
N GLU A 80 7.09 -7.78 12.59
CA GLU A 80 6.08 -8.30 11.67
C GLU A 80 6.69 -8.46 10.27
N PRO A 81 7.43 -9.56 10.01
CA PRO A 81 8.12 -9.75 8.74
C PRO A 81 7.17 -9.96 7.56
N GLN A 82 5.88 -10.26 7.80
CA GLN A 82 4.90 -10.43 6.72
C GLN A 82 4.61 -9.12 5.96
N ILE A 83 4.91 -7.94 6.54
CA ILE A 83 4.77 -6.63 5.88
C ILE A 83 5.54 -6.62 4.54
N LEU A 84 6.72 -7.24 4.49
CA LEU A 84 7.52 -7.32 3.27
C LEU A 84 6.76 -8.06 2.16
N GLY A 85 6.16 -9.21 2.47
CA GLY A 85 5.39 -9.98 1.48
C GLY A 85 4.12 -9.26 1.01
N TRP A 86 3.49 -8.46 1.86
CA TRP A 86 2.34 -7.63 1.47
C TRP A 86 2.76 -6.48 0.55
N TRP A 87 3.92 -5.88 0.82
CA TRP A 87 4.53 -4.89 -0.07
C TRP A 87 4.93 -5.48 -1.42
N ASP A 88 5.59 -6.63 -1.44
CA ASP A 88 5.95 -7.34 -2.68
C ASP A 88 4.70 -7.68 -3.51
N THR A 89 3.60 -8.04 -2.85
CA THR A 89 2.31 -8.28 -3.51
C THR A 89 1.76 -7.01 -4.15
N ALA A 90 1.86 -5.87 -3.47
CA ALA A 90 1.47 -4.57 -4.02
C ALA A 90 2.35 -4.15 -5.20
N TRP A 91 3.66 -4.37 -5.09
CA TRP A 91 4.61 -4.11 -6.18
C TRP A 91 4.32 -4.97 -7.41
N TYR A 92 4.01 -6.26 -7.20
CA TYR A 92 3.58 -7.15 -8.27
C TYR A 92 2.31 -6.65 -8.98
N LEU A 93 1.31 -6.17 -8.23
CA LEU A 93 0.11 -5.56 -8.80
C LEU A 93 0.45 -4.30 -9.61
N HIS A 94 1.35 -3.45 -9.12
CA HIS A 94 1.76 -2.24 -9.83
C HIS A 94 2.47 -2.56 -11.15
N VAL A 95 3.41 -3.50 -11.14
CA VAL A 95 4.19 -3.86 -12.33
C VAL A 95 3.35 -4.72 -13.28
N GLU A 96 2.94 -5.91 -12.85
CA GLU A 96 2.30 -6.87 -13.75
C GLU A 96 0.83 -6.53 -14.03
N GLY A 97 0.15 -5.85 -13.12
CA GLY A 97 -1.25 -5.47 -13.26
C GLY A 97 -1.46 -4.11 -13.93
N PHE A 98 -0.77 -3.07 -13.47
CA PHE A 98 -0.97 -1.72 -14.00
C PHE A 98 -0.09 -1.41 -15.21
N HIS A 99 1.24 -1.56 -15.11
CA HIS A 99 2.14 -1.21 -16.21
C HIS A 99 2.08 -2.22 -17.36
N GLU A 100 2.05 -3.51 -17.05
CA GLU A 100 2.11 -4.58 -18.06
C GLU A 100 0.73 -5.14 -18.46
N ALA A 101 -0.33 -4.83 -17.70
CA ALA A 101 -1.71 -5.27 -17.96
C ALA A 101 -1.87 -6.80 -18.17
N ARG A 102 -1.10 -7.62 -17.43
CA ARG A 102 -1.06 -9.09 -17.60
C ARG A 102 -1.97 -9.87 -16.64
N LEU A 103 -2.63 -9.19 -15.70
CA LEU A 103 -3.45 -9.84 -14.69
C LEU A 103 -4.93 -9.85 -15.08
N ASP A 104 -5.51 -11.04 -15.07
CA ASP A 104 -6.97 -11.23 -15.11
C ASP A 104 -7.62 -10.94 -13.75
N VAL A 105 -8.95 -10.89 -13.73
CA VAL A 105 -9.74 -10.54 -12.54
C VAL A 105 -9.46 -11.50 -11.37
N ASP A 106 -9.36 -12.79 -11.64
CA ASP A 106 -9.13 -13.80 -10.61
C ASP A 106 -7.75 -13.63 -9.99
N ARG A 107 -6.73 -13.40 -10.82
CA ARG A 107 -5.37 -13.11 -10.36
C ARG A 107 -5.36 -11.87 -9.48
N VAL A 108 -6.02 -10.78 -9.86
CA VAL A 108 -6.07 -9.58 -9.00
C VAL A 108 -6.80 -9.86 -7.68
N LYS A 109 -7.96 -10.54 -7.73
CA LYS A 109 -8.75 -10.91 -6.54
C LYS A 109 -7.96 -11.77 -5.54
N MET A 110 -7.12 -12.69 -6.01
CA MET A 110 -6.24 -13.49 -5.14
C MET A 110 -5.27 -12.64 -4.29
N ARG A 111 -4.97 -11.40 -4.70
CA ARG A 111 -4.07 -10.50 -3.96
C ARG A 111 -4.79 -9.62 -2.94
N LEU A 112 -6.12 -9.47 -3.02
CA LEU A 112 -6.91 -8.60 -2.11
C LEU A 112 -6.61 -8.87 -0.63
N PRO A 113 -6.55 -10.12 -0.13
CA PRO A 113 -6.33 -10.37 1.29
C PRO A 113 -4.97 -9.86 1.81
N TYR A 114 -3.95 -9.76 0.95
CA TYR A 114 -2.63 -9.26 1.34
C TYR A 114 -2.64 -7.73 1.46
N VAL A 115 -3.34 -7.06 0.55
CA VAL A 115 -3.55 -5.60 0.62
C VAL A 115 -4.38 -5.26 1.84
N GLU A 116 -5.47 -6.00 2.08
CA GLU A 116 -6.34 -5.81 3.23
C GLU A 116 -5.58 -5.98 4.57
N ARG A 117 -4.70 -6.98 4.68
CA ARG A 117 -3.84 -7.17 5.86
C ARG A 117 -2.93 -5.97 6.15
N MET A 118 -2.37 -5.32 5.13
CA MET A 118 -1.60 -4.10 5.32
C MET A 118 -2.48 -2.96 5.88
N LEU A 119 -3.70 -2.81 5.34
CA LEU A 119 -4.65 -1.80 5.80
C LEU A 119 -5.12 -2.07 7.23
N ASP A 120 -5.38 -3.33 7.58
CA ASP A 120 -5.79 -3.74 8.92
C ASP A 120 -4.67 -3.54 9.94
N LEU A 121 -3.42 -3.83 9.56
CA LEU A 121 -2.28 -3.47 10.37
C LEU A 121 -2.26 -1.95 10.62
N ALA A 122 -2.35 -1.14 9.56
CA ALA A 122 -2.36 0.32 9.69
C ALA A 122 -3.50 0.82 10.57
N ARG A 123 -4.72 0.30 10.39
CA ARG A 123 -5.88 0.57 11.25
C ARG A 123 -5.55 0.27 12.71
N SER A 124 -5.06 -0.93 13.02
CA SER A 124 -4.80 -1.38 14.39
C SER A 124 -3.73 -0.57 15.15
N ARG A 125 -2.89 0.20 14.43
CA ARG A 125 -1.83 1.02 15.04
C ARG A 125 -2.21 2.48 15.17
N ILE A 126 -3.00 3.00 14.22
CA ILE A 126 -3.33 4.43 14.13
C ILE A 126 -4.62 4.78 14.90
N SER A 127 -5.49 3.79 15.16
CA SER A 127 -6.72 3.95 15.94
C SER A 127 -6.50 3.96 17.44
#